data_AF-A0A431W1R4-F1
#
_entry.id   AF-A0A431W1R4-F1
#
_cell.length_a   1.000
_cell.length_b   1.000
_cell.length_c   1.000
_cell.angle_alpha   90.00
_cell.angle_beta   90.00
_cell.angle_gamma   90.00
#
_symmetry.space_group_name_H-M   'P 1'
#
loop_
_entity.id
_entity.type
_entity.pdbx_description
1 polymer ?
#
loop_
_entity_poly.entity_id
_entity_poly.type
_entity_poly.pdbx_seq_one_letter_code
_entity_poly.pdbx_strand_id
1 'polypeptide(L)'
;MTGPLQWPQGLNNDTPLPYATWKVMDLVDGHLSAAEVARLAGVTEAEVVQAMDEAGRRARSHERLLRPVDAELQAQITRMLGSVVGPIAGVLVEEAMEDLGAEPRAGQLFQHLSHELEPHQRSAFAHLAREQELA
;
A
#
# COMPACT_ATOMS: atom_id res chain seq x y z
N MET A 1 1.63 24.10 -13.16
CA MET A 1 2.74 23.25 -13.66
C MET A 1 2.56 23.12 -15.16
N THR A 2 3.53 23.59 -15.97
CA THR A 2 3.36 23.71 -17.44
C THR A 2 3.93 22.56 -18.26
N GLY A 3 4.65 21.62 -17.62
CA GLY A 3 5.18 20.43 -18.29
C GLY A 3 4.17 19.28 -18.35
N PRO A 4 4.39 18.29 -19.24
CA PRO A 4 3.57 17.09 -19.29
C PRO A 4 3.66 16.30 -17.98
N LEU A 5 2.55 15.74 -17.55
CA LEU A 5 2.50 14.84 -16.40
C LEU A 5 3.16 13.51 -16.75
N GLN A 6 4.02 13.04 -15.86
CA GLN A 6 4.71 11.76 -16.00
C GLN A 6 3.99 10.68 -15.20
N TRP A 7 3.81 9.51 -15.79
CA TRP A 7 3.22 8.36 -15.09
C TRP A 7 4.02 8.02 -13.83
N PRO A 8 3.37 7.84 -12.66
CA PRO A 8 4.08 7.49 -11.43
C PRO A 8 4.82 6.16 -11.56
N GLN A 9 6.09 6.11 -11.14
CA GLN A 9 6.85 4.86 -11.11
C GLN A 9 6.17 3.82 -10.20
N GLY A 10 6.19 2.56 -10.63
CA GLY A 10 5.61 1.43 -9.89
C GLY A 10 4.09 1.27 -10.03
N LEU A 11 3.38 2.25 -10.60
CA LEU A 11 1.94 2.16 -10.80
C LEU A 11 1.63 1.23 -11.97
N ASN A 12 0.88 0.16 -11.70
CA ASN A 12 0.43 -0.83 -12.69
C ASN A 12 -1.09 -1.06 -12.61
N ASN A 13 -1.64 -1.85 -13.53
CA ASN A 13 -3.08 -2.13 -13.59
C ASN A 13 -3.63 -2.91 -12.39
N ASP A 14 -2.75 -3.58 -11.63
CA ASP A 14 -3.13 -4.33 -10.43
C ASP A 14 -3.12 -3.45 -9.17
N THR A 15 -2.66 -2.20 -9.27
CA THR A 15 -2.63 -1.26 -8.15
C THR A 15 -4.04 -0.69 -7.89
N PRO A 16 -4.65 -0.95 -6.73
CA PRO A 16 -5.99 -0.47 -6.45
C PRO A 16 -6.02 1.04 -6.24
N LEU A 17 -6.67 1.75 -7.15
CA LEU A 17 -6.85 3.20 -7.10
C LEU A 17 -8.31 3.56 -6.79
N PRO A 18 -8.57 4.57 -5.94
CA PRO A 18 -9.89 5.17 -5.82
C PRO A 18 -10.33 5.74 -7.17
N TYR A 19 -11.64 5.74 -7.42
CA TYR A 19 -12.19 6.19 -8.70
C TYR A 19 -11.72 7.60 -9.11
N ALA A 20 -11.68 8.53 -8.16
CA ALA A 20 -11.21 9.90 -8.43
C ALA A 20 -9.76 9.92 -8.92
N THR A 21 -8.89 9.14 -8.29
CA THR A 21 -7.47 8.99 -8.68
C THR A 21 -7.35 8.29 -10.03
N TRP A 22 -8.06 7.18 -10.21
CA TRP A 22 -8.08 6.40 -11.45
C TRP A 22 -8.49 7.26 -12.65
N LYS A 23 -9.55 8.06 -12.52
CA LYS A 23 -10.05 8.95 -13.57
C LYS A 23 -9.00 9.95 -14.05
N VAL A 24 -8.18 10.47 -13.13
CA VAL A 24 -7.06 11.35 -13.49
C VAL A 24 -5.95 10.55 -14.16
N MET A 25 -5.58 9.38 -13.61
CA MET A 25 -4.50 8.55 -14.16
C MET A 25 -4.83 8.04 -15.56
N ASP A 26 -6.08 7.70 -15.87
CA ASP A 26 -6.52 7.25 -17.21
C ASP A 26 -6.21 8.27 -18.32
N LEU A 27 -6.02 9.55 -17.96
CA LEU A 27 -5.68 10.63 -18.89
C LEU A 27 -4.18 10.98 -18.89
N VAL A 28 -3.37 10.43 -17.97
CA VAL A 28 -1.93 10.72 -17.91
C VAL A 28 -1.20 9.82 -18.91
N ASP A 29 -0.79 10.39 -20.02
CA ASP A 29 -0.16 9.68 -21.14
C ASP A 29 1.28 10.16 -21.45
N GLY A 30 1.84 11.04 -20.62
CA GLY A 30 3.15 11.65 -20.84
C GLY A 30 3.16 12.88 -21.76
N HIS A 31 2.01 13.30 -22.29
CA HIS A 31 1.88 14.44 -23.21
C HIS A 31 1.03 15.57 -22.63
N LEU A 32 -0.01 15.24 -21.87
CA LEU A 32 -0.92 16.24 -21.31
C LEU A 32 -0.34 16.93 -20.06
N SER A 33 -0.53 18.25 -20.00
CA SER A 33 -0.25 19.05 -18.81
C SER A 33 -1.32 18.86 -17.73
N ALA A 34 -1.01 19.32 -16.51
CA ALA A 34 -1.97 19.27 -15.40
C ALA A 34 -3.27 20.03 -15.70
N ALA A 35 -3.19 21.17 -16.39
CA ALA A 35 -4.36 21.96 -16.76
C ALA A 35 -5.25 21.25 -17.79
N GLU A 36 -4.65 20.54 -18.75
CA GLU A 36 -5.39 19.79 -19.77
C GLU A 36 -6.06 18.56 -19.17
N VAL A 37 -5.35 17.81 -18.33
CA VAL A 37 -5.93 16.68 -17.58
C VAL A 37 -7.06 17.16 -16.68
N ALA A 38 -6.87 18.26 -15.94
CA ALA A 38 -7.92 18.85 -15.10
C ALA A 38 -9.19 19.17 -15.90
N ARG A 39 -9.03 19.81 -17.06
CA ARG A 39 -10.13 20.14 -17.97
C ARG A 39 -10.86 18.89 -18.48
N LEU A 40 -10.13 17.85 -18.88
CA LEU A 40 -10.70 16.61 -19.42
C LEU A 40 -11.37 15.75 -18.34
N ALA A 41 -10.76 15.67 -17.16
CA ALA A 41 -11.32 14.98 -16.00
C ALA A 41 -12.45 15.76 -15.31
N GLY A 42 -12.65 17.04 -15.64
CA GLY A 42 -13.64 17.89 -14.97
C GLY A 42 -13.32 18.12 -13.50
N VAL A 43 -12.03 18.30 -13.19
CA VAL A 43 -11.49 18.58 -11.84
C VAL A 43 -10.59 19.81 -11.90
N THR A 44 -10.09 20.25 -10.75
CA THR A 44 -9.10 21.34 -10.63
C THR A 44 -7.67 20.82 -10.80
N GLU A 45 -6.73 21.70 -11.17
CA GLU A 45 -5.30 21.34 -11.20
C GLU A 45 -4.78 20.86 -9.84
N ALA A 46 -5.31 21.39 -8.74
CA ALA A 46 -4.96 20.95 -7.39
C ALA A 46 -5.37 19.49 -7.14
N GLU A 47 -6.57 19.09 -7.58
CA GLU A 47 -7.04 17.70 -7.49
C GLU A 47 -6.21 16.76 -8.37
N VAL A 48 -5.73 17.23 -9.53
CA VAL A 48 -4.80 16.45 -10.36
C VAL A 48 -3.49 16.19 -9.62
N VAL A 49 -2.88 17.23 -9.01
CA VAL A 49 -1.65 17.06 -8.22
C VAL A 49 -1.88 16.10 -7.05
N GLN A 50 -2.99 16.24 -6.33
CA GLN A 50 -3.34 15.34 -5.23
C GLN A 50 -3.51 13.89 -5.71
N ALA A 51 -4.13 13.67 -6.87
CA ALA A 51 -4.29 12.35 -7.46
C ALA A 51 -2.94 11.75 -7.87
N MET A 52 -2.04 12.54 -8.46
CA MET A 52 -0.67 12.10 -8.79
C MET A 52 0.08 11.64 -7.53
N ASP A 53 0.03 12.44 -6.46
CA ASP A 53 0.68 12.13 -5.20
C ASP A 53 0.08 10.88 -4.54
N GLU A 54 -1.25 10.73 -4.58
CA GLU A 54 -1.94 9.54 -4.07
C GLU A 54 -1.58 8.30 -4.87
N ALA A 55 -1.59 8.37 -6.20
CA ALA A 55 -1.21 7.27 -7.07
C ALA A 55 0.22 6.81 -6.80
N GLY A 56 1.17 7.75 -6.67
CA GLY A 56 2.55 7.43 -6.31
C GLY A 56 2.69 6.79 -4.93
N ARG A 57 1.95 7.26 -3.92
CA ARG A 57 1.93 6.62 -2.59
C ARG A 57 1.37 5.20 -2.64
N ARG A 58 0.30 4.99 -3.41
CA ARG A 58 -0.34 3.67 -3.57
C ARG A 58 0.53 2.68 -4.33
N ALA A 59 1.20 3.12 -5.38
CA ALA A 59 2.18 2.31 -6.11
C ALA A 59 3.27 1.78 -5.15
N ARG A 60 3.88 2.68 -4.37
CA ARG A 60 4.91 2.30 -3.39
C ARG A 60 4.37 1.36 -2.30
N SER A 61 3.18 1.61 -1.78
CA SER A 61 2.54 0.71 -0.80
C SER A 61 2.26 -0.66 -1.41
N HIS A 62 1.74 -0.71 -2.62
CA HIS A 62 1.45 -1.95 -3.32
C HIS A 62 2.73 -2.77 -3.58
N GLU A 63 3.81 -2.14 -4.05
CA GLU A 63 5.10 -2.82 -4.25
C GLU A 63 5.65 -3.45 -2.96
N ARG A 64 5.51 -2.76 -1.82
CA ARG A 64 5.93 -3.31 -0.52
C ARG A 64 5.10 -4.52 -0.12
N LEU A 65 3.80 -4.50 -0.37
CA LEU A 65 2.92 -5.63 -0.10
C LEU A 65 3.21 -6.83 -1.01
N LEU A 66 3.80 -6.61 -2.19
CA LEU A 66 4.25 -7.66 -3.11
C LEU A 66 5.65 -8.22 -2.79
N ARG A 67 6.40 -7.61 -1.87
CA ARG A 67 7.72 -8.11 -1.46
C ARG A 67 7.57 -9.50 -0.80
N PRO A 68 8.44 -10.48 -1.14
CA PRO A 68 8.50 -11.74 -0.40
C PRO A 68 8.84 -11.50 1.08
N VAL A 69 8.29 -12.30 1.98
CA VAL A 69 8.65 -12.24 3.39
C VAL A 69 10.01 -12.93 3.58
N ASP A 70 11.03 -12.14 3.86
CA ASP A 70 12.33 -12.63 4.32
C ASP A 70 12.42 -12.61 5.85
N ALA A 71 13.50 -13.18 6.40
CA ALA A 71 13.72 -13.28 7.84
C ALA A 71 13.76 -11.90 8.54
N GLU A 72 14.22 -10.86 7.84
CA GLU A 72 14.26 -9.51 8.38
C GLU A 72 12.85 -8.95 8.54
N LEU A 73 12.04 -9.03 7.48
CA LEU A 73 10.66 -8.59 7.48
C LEU A 73 9.81 -9.39 8.47
N GLN A 74 10.00 -10.70 8.55
CA GLN A 74 9.33 -11.55 9.54
C GLN A 74 9.65 -11.07 10.96
N ALA A 75 10.92 -10.86 11.29
CA ALA A 75 11.32 -10.37 12.61
C ALA A 75 10.77 -8.98 12.94
N GLN A 76 10.68 -8.09 11.94
CA GLN A 76 10.04 -6.78 12.08
C GLN A 76 8.55 -6.91 12.40
N ILE A 77 7.82 -7.73 11.65
CA ILE A 77 6.39 -8.00 11.85
C ILE A 77 6.15 -8.63 13.23
N THR A 78 6.97 -9.59 13.65
CA THR A 78 6.87 -10.21 14.99
C THR A 78 7.04 -9.18 16.10
N ARG A 79 8.03 -8.27 16.01
CA ARG A 79 8.23 -7.21 17.02
C ARG A 79 7.03 -6.25 17.06
N MET A 80 6.54 -5.85 15.90
CA MET A 80 5.39 -4.96 15.77
C MET A 80 4.13 -5.61 16.35
N LEU A 81 3.83 -6.84 15.96
CA LEU A 81 2.70 -7.60 16.49
C LEU A 81 2.85 -7.81 18.01
N GLY A 82 4.06 -8.04 18.50
CA GLY A 82 4.35 -8.18 19.93
C GLY A 82 4.01 -6.94 20.76
N SER A 83 4.05 -5.74 20.18
CA SER A 83 3.60 -4.52 20.87
C SER A 83 2.07 -4.45 21.04
N VAL A 84 1.32 -5.25 20.26
CA VAL A 84 -0.15 -5.26 20.25
C VAL A 84 -0.70 -6.43 21.07
N VAL A 85 -0.16 -7.64 20.88
CA VAL A 85 -0.68 -8.88 21.49
C VAL A 85 0.29 -9.52 22.48
N GLY A 86 1.45 -8.93 22.71
CA GLY A 86 2.44 -9.44 23.65
C GLY A 86 3.19 -10.68 23.13
N PRO A 87 3.66 -11.57 24.03
CA PRO A 87 4.58 -12.66 23.69
C PRO A 87 4.04 -13.68 22.67
N ILE A 88 2.72 -13.79 22.52
CA ILE A 88 2.10 -14.74 21.58
C ILE A 88 2.36 -14.39 20.11
N ALA A 89 2.83 -13.17 19.83
CA ALA A 89 3.10 -12.70 18.47
C ALA A 89 4.06 -13.60 17.68
N GLY A 90 5.05 -14.21 18.34
CA GLY A 90 5.96 -15.16 17.67
C GLY A 90 5.22 -16.35 17.08
N VAL A 91 4.35 -16.97 17.89
CA VAL A 91 3.54 -18.13 17.50
C VAL A 91 2.59 -17.77 16.37
N LEU A 92 1.89 -16.63 16.47
CA LEU A 92 0.96 -16.20 15.42
C LEU A 92 1.65 -15.96 14.06
N VAL A 93 2.86 -15.41 14.07
CA VAL A 93 3.63 -15.21 12.84
C VAL A 93 4.13 -16.53 12.28
N GLU A 94 4.59 -17.45 13.13
CA GLU A 94 5.03 -18.79 12.70
C GLU A 94 3.87 -19.58 12.07
N GLU A 95 2.71 -19.64 12.75
CA GLU A 95 1.50 -20.29 12.25
C GLU A 95 1.04 -19.68 10.91
N ALA A 96 1.04 -18.33 10.81
CA ALA A 96 0.68 -17.66 9.57
C ALA A 96 1.65 -17.96 8.41
N MET A 97 2.95 -18.07 8.69
CA MET A 97 3.95 -18.41 7.68
C MET A 97 3.79 -19.88 7.22
N GLU A 98 3.47 -20.79 8.14
CA GLU A 98 3.17 -22.19 7.81
C GLU A 98 1.91 -22.31 6.95
N ASP A 99 0.83 -21.59 7.29
CA ASP A 99 -0.43 -21.59 6.55
C ASP A 99 -0.28 -21.04 5.12
N LEU A 100 0.55 -20.00 4.94
CA LEU A 100 0.73 -19.34 3.64
C LEU A 100 1.74 -20.07 2.72
N GLY A 101 2.56 -20.97 3.27
CA GLY A 101 3.48 -21.82 2.51
C GLY A 101 4.85 -21.19 2.21
N ALA A 102 5.49 -21.63 1.12
CA ALA A 102 6.93 -21.45 0.92
C ALA A 102 7.41 -20.03 0.58
N GLU A 103 6.56 -19.17 0.01
CA GLU A 103 6.95 -17.81 -0.40
C GLU A 103 5.81 -16.78 -0.20
N PRO A 104 5.38 -16.56 1.05
CA PRO A 104 4.33 -15.59 1.34
C PRO A 104 4.79 -14.18 0.96
N ARG A 105 3.87 -13.40 0.41
CA ARG A 105 4.06 -11.96 0.20
C ARG A 105 3.65 -11.20 1.45
N ALA A 106 4.29 -10.06 1.68
CA ALA A 106 4.02 -9.24 2.86
C ALA A 106 2.52 -8.93 3.04
N GLY A 107 1.82 -8.59 1.96
CA GLY A 107 0.38 -8.32 2.00
C GLY A 107 -0.47 -9.53 2.41
N GLN A 108 -0.07 -10.74 2.00
CA GLN A 108 -0.76 -11.97 2.40
C GLN A 108 -0.58 -12.22 3.91
N LEU A 109 0.64 -12.05 4.41
CA LEU A 109 0.93 -12.19 5.84
C LEU A 109 0.18 -11.14 6.67
N PHE A 110 0.18 -9.87 6.24
CA PHE A 110 -0.57 -8.80 6.91
C PHE A 110 -2.08 -9.08 6.95
N GLN A 111 -2.64 -9.57 5.85
CA GLN A 111 -4.05 -9.90 5.77
C GLN A 111 -4.40 -11.08 6.68
N HIS A 112 -3.58 -12.14 6.66
CA HIS A 112 -3.77 -13.33 7.52
C HIS A 112 -3.72 -12.95 8.99
N LEU A 113 -2.65 -12.28 9.42
CA LEU A 113 -2.50 -11.81 10.80
C LEU A 113 -3.64 -10.88 11.22
N SER A 114 -4.11 -10.00 10.32
CA SER A 114 -5.23 -9.13 10.64
C SER A 114 -6.53 -9.91 10.92
N HIS A 115 -6.77 -11.04 10.25
CA HIS A 115 -7.97 -11.84 10.52
C HIS A 115 -7.94 -12.53 11.90
N GLU A 116 -6.75 -12.84 12.42
CA GLU A 116 -6.55 -13.43 13.75
C GLU A 116 -6.70 -12.41 14.89
N LEU A 117 -6.72 -11.11 14.58
CA LEU A 117 -6.72 -10.04 15.57
C LEU A 117 -8.13 -9.52 15.90
N GLU A 118 -8.34 -9.18 17.17
CA GLU A 118 -9.53 -8.45 17.60
C GLU A 118 -9.61 -7.07 16.91
N PRO A 119 -10.82 -6.47 16.76
CA PRO A 119 -10.97 -5.19 16.05
C PRO A 119 -10.04 -4.07 16.52
N HIS A 120 -9.83 -3.97 17.84
CA HIS A 120 -8.97 -2.93 18.42
C HIS A 120 -7.48 -3.21 18.16
N GLN A 121 -7.06 -4.47 18.22
CA GLN A 121 -5.70 -4.92 17.91
C GLN A 121 -5.39 -4.75 16.43
N ARG A 122 -6.33 -5.09 15.54
CA ARG A 122 -6.23 -4.83 14.09
C ARG A 122 -5.96 -3.37 13.79
N SER A 123 -6.71 -2.46 14.41
CA SER A 123 -6.54 -1.03 14.21
C SER A 123 -5.15 -0.56 14.65
N ALA A 124 -4.69 -1.01 15.81
CA ALA A 124 -3.35 -0.71 16.33
C ALA A 124 -2.24 -1.28 15.43
N PHE A 125 -2.36 -2.53 15.00
CA PHE A 125 -1.42 -3.19 14.12
C PHE A 125 -1.33 -2.50 12.74
N ALA A 126 -2.47 -2.15 12.14
CA ALA A 126 -2.52 -1.41 10.88
C ALA A 126 -1.96 0.02 11.01
N HIS A 127 -2.08 0.64 12.19
CA HIS A 127 -1.44 1.93 12.46
C HIS A 127 0.08 1.80 12.49
N LEU A 128 0.61 0.86 13.26
CA LEU A 128 2.05 0.61 13.36
C LEU A 128 2.68 0.21 12.01
N ALA A 129 1.98 -0.61 11.21
CA ALA A 129 2.44 -1.01 9.90
C ALA A 129 2.61 0.19 8.95
N ARG A 130 1.72 1.19 9.06
CA ARG A 130 1.83 2.45 8.30
C ARG A 130 2.96 3.34 8.80
N GLU A 131 3.16 3.43 10.11
CA GLU A 131 4.25 4.22 10.70
C GLU A 131 5.63 3.68 10.33
N GLN A 132 5.76 2.36 10.20
CA GLN A 132 7.00 1.69 9.79
C GLN A 132 7.13 1.53 8.28
N GLU A 133 6.20 2.11 7.51
CA GLU A 133 6.13 1.99 6.05
C GLU A 133 6.11 0.54 5.54
N LEU A 134 5.56 -0.41 6.31
CA LEU A 134 5.45 -1.81 5.93
C LEU A 134 4.13 -2.14 5.21
N ALA A 135 3.10 -1.31 5.41
CA ALA A 135 1.81 -1.36 4.72
C ALA A 135 1.42 0.05 4.22
#